data_AF-A0A8S3IND3-F1
#
_entry.id   AF-A0A8S3IND3-F1
#
_cell.length_a   1.000
_cell.length_b   1.000
_cell.length_c   1.000
_cell.angle_alpha   90.00
_cell.angle_beta   90.00
_cell.angle_gamma   90.00
#
_symmetry.space_group_name_H-M   'P 1'
#
loop_
_entity.id
_entity.type
_entity.pdbx_description
1 polymer ?
#
loop_
_entity_poly.entity_id
_entity_poly.type
_entity_poly.pdbx_seq_one_letter_code
_entity_poly.pdbx_strand_id
1 'polypeptide(L)'
;EPFNRQIEVFTEELQEQAYIPDVRSYLKLYTTMNIEKLATFMEKTPQEVKPLLLTFKHKLNGNDATQKTEEDFQSSADIDFYVDKEIIYIADTKITRRYSDYLVKQILKYEENLIRASDHITKRRYFVLFGASSLHTNC
;
A
#
# COMPACT_ATOMS: atom_id res chain seq x y z
N GLU A 1 -22.80 42.44 2.15
CA GLU A 1 -23.73 41.36 1.72
C GLU A 1 -23.27 39.99 2.23
N PRO A 2 -24.15 39.20 2.87
CA PRO A 2 -23.84 37.89 3.46
C PRO A 2 -23.40 36.83 2.44
N PHE A 3 -23.90 36.91 1.21
CA PHE A 3 -23.55 35.99 0.12
C PHE A 3 -22.08 36.11 -0.30
N ASN A 4 -21.56 37.33 -0.40
CA ASN A 4 -20.16 37.57 -0.73
C ASN A 4 -19.22 37.00 0.34
N ARG A 5 -19.61 37.11 1.62
CA ARG A 5 -18.86 36.53 2.73
C ARG A 5 -18.84 35.00 2.67
N GLN A 6 -19.95 34.36 2.31
CA GLN A 6 -20.00 32.90 2.16
C GLN A 6 -19.09 32.41 1.02
N ILE A 7 -19.09 33.11 -0.11
CA ILE A 7 -18.21 32.79 -1.24
C ILE A 7 -16.74 32.97 -0.86
N GLU A 8 -16.41 34.05 -0.15
CA GLU A 8 -15.06 34.35 0.29
C GLU A 8 -14.50 33.22 1.20
N VAL A 9 -15.25 32.87 2.25
CA VAL A 9 -14.88 31.77 3.17
C VAL A 9 -14.78 30.44 2.43
N PHE A 10 -15.70 30.15 1.52
CA PHE A 10 -15.68 28.90 0.75
C PHE A 10 -14.46 28.83 -0.19
N THR A 11 -14.11 29.96 -0.81
CA THR A 11 -12.96 30.02 -1.73
C THR A 11 -11.65 29.83 -0.96
N GLU A 12 -11.54 30.42 0.23
CA GLU A 12 -10.40 30.23 1.14
C GLU A 12 -10.26 28.76 1.56
N GLU A 13 -11.35 28.12 2.01
CA GLU A 13 -11.33 26.70 2.37
C GLU A 13 -10.98 25.78 1.19
N LEU A 14 -11.49 26.08 -0.02
CA LEU A 14 -11.17 25.30 -1.22
C LEU A 14 -9.68 25.41 -1.58
N GLN A 15 -9.09 26.59 -1.45
CA GLN A 15 -7.66 26.80 -1.71
C GLN A 15 -6.80 25.98 -0.74
N GLU A 16 -7.17 25.92 0.54
CA GLU A 16 -6.47 25.08 1.52
C GLU A 16 -6.64 23.59 1.25
N GLN A 17 -7.84 23.16 0.84
CA GLN A 17 -8.12 21.76 0.52
C GLN A 17 -7.42 21.27 -0.75
N ALA A 18 -7.10 22.16 -1.69
CA ALA A 18 -6.46 21.81 -2.96
C ALA A 18 -5.12 21.07 -2.78
N TYR A 19 -4.38 21.35 -1.70
CA TYR A 19 -3.05 20.76 -1.46
C TYR A 19 -3.09 19.36 -0.80
N ILE A 20 -4.22 18.97 -0.22
CA ILE A 20 -4.42 17.69 0.44
C ILE A 20 -4.14 16.48 -0.49
N PRO A 21 -4.71 16.41 -1.72
CA PRO A 21 -4.43 15.32 -2.63
C PRO A 21 -2.96 15.25 -3.06
N ASP A 22 -2.30 16.39 -3.23
CA ASP A 22 -0.90 16.45 -3.64
C ASP A 22 0.02 15.86 -2.56
N VAL A 23 -0.12 16.34 -1.32
CA VAL A 23 0.61 15.81 -0.15
C VAL A 23 0.36 14.30 -0.01
N ARG A 24 -0.90 13.87 -0.15
CA ARG A 24 -1.27 12.45 -0.10
C ARG A 24 -0.56 11.63 -1.18
N SER A 25 -0.49 12.14 -2.42
CA SER A 25 0.15 11.45 -3.54
C SER A 25 1.65 11.27 -3.32
N TYR A 26 2.31 12.30 -2.79
CA TYR A 26 3.73 12.25 -2.46
C TYR A 26 3.99 11.27 -1.32
N LEU A 27 3.23 11.34 -0.22
CA LEU A 27 3.46 10.45 0.93
C LEU A 27 3.21 8.97 0.58
N LYS A 28 2.33 8.65 -0.37
CA LYS A 28 2.05 7.26 -0.79
C LYS A 28 3.24 6.55 -1.42
N LEU A 29 4.18 7.29 -1.99
CA LEU A 29 5.30 6.74 -2.77
C LEU A 29 6.56 6.48 -1.92
N TYR A 30 6.59 6.93 -0.67
CA TYR A 30 7.77 6.86 0.18
C TYR A 30 7.44 6.19 1.52
N THR A 31 8.41 5.48 2.07
CA THR A 31 8.36 4.96 3.45
C THR A 31 8.80 6.01 4.47
N THR A 32 9.77 6.84 4.07
CA THR A 32 10.30 7.97 4.86
C THR A 32 10.64 9.14 3.95
N MET A 33 10.36 10.38 4.37
CA MET A 33 10.62 11.59 3.59
C MET A 33 11.06 12.76 4.49
N ASN A 34 12.09 13.52 4.11
CA ASN A 34 12.43 14.78 4.78
C ASN A 34 11.44 15.90 4.39
N ILE A 35 11.03 16.74 5.35
CA ILE A 35 10.19 17.91 5.13
C ILE A 35 10.75 18.84 4.04
N GLU A 36 12.07 19.02 3.96
CA GLU A 36 12.70 19.85 2.92
C GLU A 36 12.43 19.32 1.50
N LYS A 37 12.43 17.99 1.35
CA LYS A 37 12.14 17.34 0.08
C LYS A 37 10.67 17.53 -0.31
N LEU A 38 9.75 17.41 0.65
CA LEU A 38 8.34 17.69 0.43
C LEU A 38 8.11 19.16 0.06
N ALA A 39 8.79 20.08 0.74
CA ALA A 39 8.75 21.52 0.46
C ALA A 39 9.20 21.84 -0.97
N THR A 40 10.23 21.15 -1.46
CA THR A 40 10.70 21.27 -2.84
C THR A 40 9.65 20.78 -3.85
N PHE A 41 8.94 19.69 -3.57
CA PHE A 41 7.87 19.17 -4.43
C PHE A 41 6.60 20.03 -4.44
N MET A 42 6.37 20.78 -3.38
CA MET A 42 5.22 21.68 -3.26
C MET A 42 5.53 23.13 -3.63
N GLU A 43 6.78 23.42 -4.03
CA GLU A 43 7.27 24.78 -4.30
C GLU A 43 7.00 25.75 -3.14
N LYS A 44 7.13 25.26 -1.90
CA LYS A 44 6.87 26.00 -0.66
C LYS A 44 8.08 25.98 0.26
N THR A 45 8.05 26.81 1.30
CA THR A 45 9.07 26.78 2.33
C THR A 45 8.80 25.64 3.34
N PRO A 46 9.84 25.07 3.97
CA PRO A 46 9.66 24.05 5.01
C PRO A 46 8.78 24.50 6.18
N GLN A 47 8.72 25.81 6.46
CA GLN A 47 7.90 26.40 7.52
C GLN A 47 6.41 26.41 7.18
N GLU A 48 6.04 26.53 5.90
CA GLU A 48 4.65 26.48 5.43
C GLU A 48 4.13 25.04 5.33
N VAL A 49 5.01 24.07 5.08
CA VAL A 49 4.64 22.66 4.95
C VAL A 49 4.29 22.01 6.29
N LYS A 50 4.95 22.40 7.39
CA LYS A 50 4.67 21.88 8.73
C LYS A 50 3.21 22.05 9.18
N PRO A 51 2.61 23.25 9.16
CA PRO A 51 1.21 23.43 9.54
C PRO A 51 0.27 22.71 8.57
N LEU A 52 0.62 22.65 7.28
CA LEU A 52 -0.17 21.91 6.29
C LEU A 52 -0.22 20.41 6.61
N LEU A 53 0.92 19.81 6.99
CA LEU A 53 0.99 18.41 7.42
C LEU A 53 0.15 18.15 8.68
N LEU A 54 0.15 19.09 9.63
CA LEU A 54 -0.67 18.98 10.85
C LEU A 54 -2.16 19.02 10.54
N THR A 55 -2.58 19.96 9.70
CA THR A 55 -3.97 20.07 9.22
C THR A 55 -4.37 18.84 8.42
N PHE A 56 -3.47 18.31 7.58
CA PHE A 56 -3.69 17.08 6.83
C PHE A 56 -3.89 15.88 7.78
N LYS A 57 -3.04 15.72 8.79
CA LYS A 57 -3.17 14.67 9.82
C LYS A 57 -4.49 14.80 10.58
N HIS A 58 -4.89 16.02 10.94
CA HIS A 58 -6.15 16.26 11.62
C HIS A 58 -7.36 15.91 10.75
N LYS A 59 -7.34 16.27 9.46
CA LYS A 59 -8.41 15.93 8.51
C LYS A 59 -8.46 14.43 8.17
N LEU A 60 -7.33 13.74 8.20
CA LEU A 60 -7.29 12.27 8.05
C LEU A 60 -7.98 11.56 9.22
N ASN A 61 -7.74 12.02 10.45
CA ASN A 61 -8.27 11.40 11.68
C ASN A 61 -9.66 11.93 12.10
N GLY A 62 -10.07 13.10 11.61
CA GLY A 62 -11.32 13.77 11.98
C GLY A 62 -12.59 13.07 11.51
N ASN A 63 -12.47 12.03 10.68
CA ASN A 63 -13.60 11.26 10.16
C ASN A 63 -13.99 10.06 11.07
N ASP A 64 -13.36 9.89 12.24
CA ASP A 64 -13.40 8.64 13.02
C ASP A 64 -14.17 8.70 14.35
N ALA A 65 -14.82 9.82 14.70
CA ALA A 65 -15.46 9.93 16.02
C ALA A 65 -16.88 9.32 16.13
N THR A 66 -17.58 9.08 15.02
CA THR A 66 -18.95 8.55 15.07
C THR A 66 -19.20 7.57 13.93
N GLN A 67 -19.21 6.28 14.29
CA GLN A 67 -19.67 5.15 13.47
C GLN A 67 -18.81 4.82 12.26
N LYS A 68 -17.71 4.09 12.48
CA LYS A 68 -17.11 3.27 11.43
C LYS A 68 -17.09 1.83 11.89
N THR A 69 -17.85 1.00 11.17
CA THR A 69 -17.73 -0.45 11.25
C THR A 69 -16.35 -0.84 10.71
N GLU A 70 -15.80 -1.99 11.15
CA GLU A 70 -14.46 -2.47 10.74
C GLU A 70 -14.24 -2.53 9.21
N GLU A 71 -15.32 -2.57 8.44
CA GLU A 71 -15.32 -2.58 6.96
C GLU A 71 -15.10 -1.19 6.34
N ASP A 72 -15.44 -0.09 7.03
CA ASP A 72 -15.29 1.29 6.53
C ASP A 72 -13.89 1.88 6.72
N PHE A 73 -13.04 1.22 7.52
CA PHE A 73 -11.60 1.52 7.61
C PHE A 73 -10.90 1.41 6.25
N GLN A 74 -11.51 0.72 5.30
CA GLN A 74 -10.88 0.42 4.02
C GLN A 74 -10.82 1.60 3.05
N SER A 75 -11.62 2.66 3.24
CA SER A 75 -11.88 3.63 2.16
C SER A 75 -11.35 5.05 2.38
N SER A 76 -11.14 5.52 3.61
CA SER A 76 -10.85 6.95 3.85
C SER A 76 -9.38 7.30 4.18
N ALA A 77 -8.66 6.42 4.88
CA ALA A 77 -7.28 6.67 5.30
C ALA A 77 -6.35 5.51 4.90
N ASP A 78 -6.02 5.45 3.61
CA ASP A 78 -5.02 4.51 3.07
C ASP A 78 -3.58 4.81 3.54
N ILE A 79 -3.37 5.92 4.27
CA ILE A 79 -2.04 6.41 4.66
C ILE A 79 -2.13 6.95 6.08
N ASP A 80 -1.26 6.44 6.95
CA ASP A 80 -0.96 7.05 8.25
C ASP A 80 0.50 7.52 8.25
N PHE A 81 0.82 8.55 9.03
CA PHE A 81 2.20 9.02 9.16
C PHE A 81 2.43 9.71 10.50
N TYR A 82 3.68 9.73 10.94
CA TYR A 82 4.15 10.54 12.06
C TYR A 82 5.38 11.35 11.64
N VAL A 83 5.63 12.45 12.34
CA VAL A 83 6.78 13.32 12.07
C VAL A 83 7.71 13.23 13.27
N ASP A 84 8.96 12.87 13.04
CA ASP A 84 10.04 12.96 14.03
C ASP A 84 11.08 13.95 13.52
N LYS A 85 11.24 15.05 14.27
CA LYS A 85 12.07 16.22 13.93
C LYS A 85 11.77 16.80 12.54
N GLU A 86 12.50 16.33 11.53
CA GLU A 86 12.44 16.77 10.14
C GLU A 86 12.11 15.63 9.17
N ILE A 87 11.89 14.42 9.69
CA ILE A 87 11.59 13.23 8.90
C ILE A 87 10.15 12.82 9.15
N ILE A 88 9.44 12.63 8.05
CA ILE A 88 8.10 12.07 7.98
C ILE A 88 8.24 10.57 7.80
N TYR A 89 7.67 9.80 8.71
CA TYR A 89 7.60 8.34 8.66
C TYR A 89 6.19 7.94 8.27
N ILE A 90 6.06 7.25 7.14
CA ILE A 90 4.79 6.81 6.60
C ILE A 90 4.52 5.39 7.12
N ALA A 91 3.43 5.23 7.84
CA ALA A 91 2.94 3.95 8.34
C ALA A 91 1.84 3.43 7.41
N ASP A 92 2.04 2.22 6.86
CA ASP A 92 1.00 1.53 6.12
C ASP A 92 -0.07 1.01 7.10
N THR A 93 -1.31 1.47 6.97
CA THR A 93 -2.45 0.94 7.76
C THR A 93 -2.92 -0.43 7.27
N LYS A 94 -2.44 -0.90 6.10
CA LYS A 94 -2.90 -2.12 5.40
C LYS A 94 -1.87 -3.26 5.32
N ILE A 95 -1.03 -3.44 6.34
CA ILE A 95 0.04 -4.47 6.30
C ILE A 95 -0.50 -5.91 6.40
N THR A 96 -1.62 -6.15 7.09
CA THR A 96 -1.99 -7.53 7.48
C THR A 96 -2.51 -8.41 6.34
N ARG A 97 -3.38 -7.91 5.45
CA ARG A 97 -4.04 -8.79 4.45
C ARG A 97 -3.13 -9.18 3.27
N ARG A 98 -2.26 -8.28 2.80
CA ARG A 98 -1.43 -8.59 1.62
C ARG A 98 -0.32 -9.59 1.92
N TYR A 99 0.31 -9.51 3.10
CA TYR A 99 1.40 -10.42 3.45
C TYR A 99 0.87 -11.82 3.74
N SER A 100 -0.25 -11.96 4.47
CA SER A 100 -0.88 -13.26 4.70
C SER A 100 -1.29 -13.93 3.39
N ASP A 101 -1.95 -13.19 2.50
CA ASP A 101 -2.42 -13.74 1.21
C ASP A 101 -1.26 -14.08 0.29
N TYR A 102 -0.18 -13.28 0.31
CA TYR A 102 1.04 -13.57 -0.41
C TYR A 102 1.69 -14.85 0.11
N LEU A 103 1.85 -14.99 1.43
CA LEU A 103 2.43 -16.19 2.03
C LEU A 103 1.60 -17.43 1.71
N VAL A 104 0.28 -17.37 1.86
CA VAL A 104 -0.62 -18.49 1.51
C VAL A 104 -0.46 -18.86 0.04
N LYS A 105 -0.45 -17.88 -0.88
CA LYS A 105 -0.22 -18.14 -2.31
C LYS A 105 1.15 -18.76 -2.59
N GLN A 106 2.21 -18.31 -1.90
CA GLN A 106 3.54 -18.89 -2.05
C GLN A 106 3.56 -20.34 -1.56
N ILE A 107 3.00 -20.62 -0.39
CA ILE A 107 2.91 -21.97 0.18
C ILE A 107 2.21 -22.91 -0.81
N LEU A 108 1.02 -22.53 -1.30
CA LEU A 108 0.27 -23.32 -2.27
C LEU A 108 1.06 -23.58 -3.57
N LYS A 109 1.78 -22.57 -4.06
CA LYS A 109 2.64 -22.71 -5.24
C LYS A 109 3.80 -23.67 -5.01
N TYR A 110 4.42 -23.65 -3.83
CA TYR A 110 5.48 -24.58 -3.48
C TYR A 110 4.98 -26.02 -3.38
N GLU A 111 3.82 -26.24 -2.74
CA GLU A 111 3.19 -27.57 -2.66
C GLU A 111 2.90 -28.15 -4.05
N GLU A 112 2.32 -27.34 -4.95
CA GLU A 112 2.04 -27.77 -6.33
C GLU A 112 3.32 -28.15 -7.09
N ASN A 113 4.40 -27.38 -6.92
CA ASN A 113 5.68 -27.67 -7.55
C ASN A 113 6.33 -28.94 -6.98
N LEU A 114 6.19 -29.21 -5.68
CA LEU A 114 6.69 -30.43 -5.06
C LEU A 114 5.95 -31.67 -5.57
N ILE A 115 4.62 -31.59 -5.71
CA ILE A 115 3.81 -32.67 -6.29
C ILE A 115 4.23 -32.95 -7.73
N ARG A 116 4.39 -31.91 -8.56
CA ARG A 116 4.88 -32.05 -9.94
C ARG A 116 6.28 -32.67 -10.00
N ALA A 117 7.19 -32.28 -9.11
CA ALA A 117 8.53 -32.85 -9.04
C ALA A 117 8.49 -34.33 -8.65
N SER A 118 7.65 -34.70 -7.67
CA SER A 118 7.44 -36.09 -7.26
C SER A 118 6.89 -36.96 -8.40
N ASP A 119 5.92 -36.44 -9.16
CA ASP A 119 5.38 -37.11 -10.35
C ASP A 119 6.45 -37.30 -11.43
N HIS A 120 7.30 -36.30 -11.66
CA HIS A 120 8.41 -36.42 -12.61
C HIS A 120 9.46 -37.46 -12.16
N ILE A 121 9.78 -37.50 -10.87
CA ILE A 121 10.70 -38.48 -10.29
C ILE A 121 10.11 -39.89 -10.39
N THR A 122 8.82 -40.03 -10.09
CA THR A 122 8.09 -41.30 -10.17
C THR A 122 8.02 -41.78 -11.62
N LYS A 123 7.62 -40.92 -12.58
CA LYS A 123 7.63 -41.26 -14.01
C LYS A 123 9.03 -41.61 -14.53
N ARG A 124 10.08 -40.89 -14.12
CA ARG A 124 11.47 -41.25 -14.45
C ARG A 124 11.86 -42.61 -13.86
N ARG A 125 11.49 -42.87 -12.61
CA ARG A 125 11.77 -44.16 -11.94
C ARG A 125 11.03 -45.32 -12.59
N TYR A 126 9.76 -45.15 -12.96
CA TYR A 126 9.00 -46.14 -13.74
C TYR A 126 9.58 -46.35 -15.14
N PHE A 127 10.00 -45.29 -15.84
CA PHE A 127 10.65 -45.41 -17.14
C PHE A 127 11.99 -46.18 -17.04
N VAL A 128 12.79 -45.95 -16.00
CA VAL A 128 14.04 -46.69 -15.77
C VAL A 128 13.78 -48.15 -15.36
N LEU A 129 12.76 -48.42 -14.54
CA LEU A 129 12.48 -49.77 -14.02
C LEU A 129 11.66 -50.66 -14.99
N PHE A 130 10.82 -50.07 -15.83
CA PHE A 130 9.88 -50.81 -16.71
C PHE A 130 9.97 -50.43 -18.20
N GLY A 131 10.61 -49.30 -18.56
CA GLY A 131 10.79 -48.87 -19.95
C GLY A 131 11.91 -49.59 -20.71
N ALA A 132 12.72 -50.41 -20.03
CA ALA A 132 13.73 -51.26 -20.65
C ALA A 132 13.19 -52.59 -21.20
N SER A 133 11.89 -52.88 -21.03
CA SER A 133 11.30 -54.19 -21.36
C SER A 133 10.72 -54.30 -22.78
N SER A 134 11.03 -53.40 -23.72
CA SER A 134 10.45 -53.44 -25.09
C SER A 134 11.48 -53.53 -26.23
N LEU A 135 12.70 -54.00 -25.98
CA LEU A 135 13.70 -54.24 -27.04
C LEU A 135 14.30 -55.66 -26.96
N HIS A 136 13.49 -56.70 -26.76
CA HIS A 136 13.91 -58.06 -27.12
C HIS A 136 12.74 -59.03 -27.34
N THR A 137 12.03 -58.86 -28.46
CA THR A 137 11.22 -59.92 -29.08
C THR A 137 11.04 -59.55 -30.55
N ASN A 138 12.06 -59.84 -31.34
CA ASN A 138 11.97 -60.06 -32.80
C ASN A 138 13.31 -60.63 -33.26
N CYS A 139 13.48 -61.94 -33.04
CA CYS A 139 14.22 -62.90 -33.87
C CYS A 139 13.77 -64.30 -33.44
#